data_AF-A0AAV1I0R4-F1
#
_entry.id   AF-A0AAV1I0R4-F1
#
_cell.length_a   1.000
_cell.length_b   1.000
_cell.length_c   1.000
_cell.angle_alpha   90.00
_cell.angle_beta   90.00
_cell.angle_gamma   90.00
#
_symmetry.space_group_name_H-M   'P 1'
#
loop_
_entity.id
_entity.type
_entity.pdbx_description
1 polymer ?
#
loop_
_entity_poly.entity_id
_entity_poly.type
_entity_poly.pdbx_seq_one_letter_code
_entity_poly.pdbx_strand_id
1 'polypeptide(L)'
;MVVAMKADATKRTVHRRGKVRAGKMPKQVMSALQHFEAAQVALQNDDFKTALKHFQAASDAEAENVEYLDALGAAHAEFGQQEEAIAVLQRAVQLAPDTGYTKYMYLGQLLDGEEALHAMEMGVKALQRSCDQQKEADVGEAGELQEQLCSALCCLAEARLGMAGDVQEVAEACEGLLLRAARASPSSPEPMQVLASLRVEQGRPEEALHSLRQSIATWWPSLQSDAQEGDVAAMEAEAAQASAPGTDRQPEQTGAASTSRASAEKLPLQEAPAEPEHSAKEDLGWDVEDEWETDDSEDEQDDDSMPSYEFRVETAKLLIELDEDNHAAVQVLEMLIAEDDTVPEVWYLLGLALHAGGDFDEALTAAAEAERLVSRRRHEDPGAGETLLDIEDLKAAIQESVVNIKMGTAIKN
;
A
#
# COMPACT_ATOMS: atom_id res chain seq x y z
N MET A 1 -10.72 53.40 -54.07
CA MET A 1 -11.99 53.46 -54.82
C MET A 1 -13.09 53.12 -53.82
N VAL A 2 -14.02 53.96 -53.37
CA VAL A 2 -14.71 55.11 -53.98
C VAL A 2 -15.16 56.08 -52.86
N VAL A 3 -14.80 57.37 -53.01
CA VAL A 3 -15.59 58.63 -52.87
C VAL A 3 -16.72 58.64 -51.82
N ALA A 4 -16.60 59.32 -50.67
CA ALA A 4 -16.76 60.76 -50.38
C ALA A 4 -18.16 61.36 -50.60
N MET A 5 -18.80 61.87 -49.53
CA MET A 5 -19.76 62.97 -49.60
C MET A 5 -19.73 63.81 -48.31
N LYS A 6 -19.48 65.12 -48.48
CA LYS A 6 -19.50 66.19 -47.48
C LYS A 6 -20.88 66.87 -47.48
N ALA A 7 -21.32 67.35 -46.31
CA ALA A 7 -22.15 68.55 -46.13
C ALA A 7 -21.96 69.01 -44.68
N ASP A 8 -21.15 70.04 -44.43
CA ASP A 8 -21.42 71.49 -44.42
C ASP A 8 -22.01 72.00 -43.08
N ALA A 9 -21.44 73.12 -42.63
CA ALA A 9 -21.40 73.60 -41.27
C ALA A 9 -22.52 74.58 -40.95
N THR A 10 -23.00 74.62 -39.70
CA THR A 10 -23.25 75.92 -39.05
C THR A 10 -23.39 75.85 -37.52
N LYS A 11 -22.79 76.86 -36.89
CA LYS A 11 -23.04 77.45 -35.55
C LYS A 11 -22.39 76.79 -34.33
N ARG A 12 -21.25 77.40 -33.98
CA ARG A 12 -20.68 77.52 -32.63
C ARG A 12 -21.75 77.96 -31.62
N THR A 13 -21.90 77.16 -30.57
CA THR A 13 -22.24 77.64 -29.23
C THR A 13 -21.29 76.97 -28.26
N VAL A 14 -20.33 77.74 -27.76
CA VAL A 14 -19.56 77.45 -26.55
C VAL A 14 -20.58 77.25 -25.44
N HIS A 15 -20.58 76.14 -24.69
CA HIS A 15 -20.94 76.09 -23.25
C HIS A 15 -20.55 74.71 -22.65
N ARG A 16 -19.76 74.79 -21.56
CA ARG A 16 -19.47 73.79 -20.52
C ARG A 16 -18.71 72.50 -20.89
N ARG A 17 -17.42 72.52 -20.55
CA ARG A 17 -16.64 71.36 -20.09
C ARG A 17 -17.31 70.73 -18.85
N GLY A 18 -17.43 69.40 -18.83
CA GLY A 18 -17.39 68.63 -17.58
C GLY A 18 -18.55 67.66 -17.32
N LYS A 19 -18.53 66.50 -17.97
CA LYS A 19 -18.43 65.16 -17.35
C LYS A 19 -18.61 64.12 -18.46
N VAL A 20 -17.49 63.63 -19.00
CA VAL A 20 -17.50 62.36 -19.72
C VAL A 20 -17.88 61.31 -18.68
N ARG A 21 -19.07 60.71 -18.82
CA ARG A 21 -19.39 59.48 -18.09
C ARG A 21 -18.32 58.48 -18.48
N ALA A 22 -17.51 58.04 -17.52
CA ALA A 22 -16.66 56.88 -17.68
C ALA A 22 -17.56 55.73 -18.14
N GLY A 23 -17.46 55.35 -19.41
CA GLY A 23 -18.00 54.08 -19.86
C GLY A 23 -17.35 53.02 -19.01
N LYS A 24 -18.16 52.21 -18.30
CA LYS A 24 -17.65 51.00 -17.67
C LYS A 24 -16.91 50.24 -18.76
N MET A 25 -15.60 50.03 -18.58
CA MET A 25 -14.86 49.09 -19.42
C MET A 25 -15.64 47.77 -19.40
N PRO A 26 -15.76 47.05 -20.54
CA PRO A 26 -16.39 45.75 -20.52
C PRO A 26 -15.65 44.92 -19.46
N LYS A 27 -16.38 44.39 -18.46
CA LYS A 27 -15.81 43.39 -17.56
C LYS A 27 -15.27 42.31 -18.47
N GLN A 28 -13.96 42.11 -18.46
CA GLN A 28 -13.32 41.07 -19.24
C GLN A 28 -13.88 39.75 -18.73
N VAL A 29 -14.78 39.16 -19.50
CA VAL A 29 -15.38 37.87 -19.18
C VAL A 29 -14.27 36.86 -19.43
N MET A 30 -13.90 36.10 -18.41
CA MET A 30 -12.91 35.02 -18.56
C MET A 30 -13.47 33.99 -19.54
N SER A 31 -12.60 33.45 -20.39
CA SER A 31 -12.92 32.32 -21.26
C SER A 31 -13.01 31.01 -20.45
N ALA A 32 -13.57 29.96 -21.05
CA ALA A 32 -13.65 28.64 -20.42
C ALA A 32 -12.25 28.12 -20.02
N LEU A 33 -11.28 28.21 -20.92
CA LEU A 33 -9.89 27.84 -20.66
C LEU A 33 -9.27 28.66 -19.51
N GLN A 34 -9.51 29.98 -19.47
CA GLN A 34 -9.01 30.81 -18.35
C GLN A 34 -9.68 30.46 -17.01
N HIS A 35 -10.94 30.05 -17.04
CA HIS A 35 -11.60 29.52 -15.85
C HIS A 35 -10.96 28.19 -15.43
N PHE A 36 -10.68 27.29 -16.36
CA PHE A 36 -10.03 26.01 -16.09
C PHE A 36 -8.62 26.18 -15.51
N GLU A 37 -7.76 27.01 -16.12
CA GLU A 37 -6.42 27.32 -15.62
C GLU A 37 -6.47 27.93 -14.20
N ALA A 38 -7.42 28.85 -13.96
CA ALA A 38 -7.61 29.43 -12.64
C ALA A 38 -8.08 28.40 -11.60
N ALA A 39 -8.85 27.39 -12.01
CA ALA A 39 -9.25 26.30 -11.14
C ALA A 39 -8.05 25.43 -10.75
N GLN A 40 -7.17 25.08 -11.69
CA GLN A 40 -5.94 24.33 -11.43
C GLN A 40 -5.00 25.09 -10.48
N VAL A 41 -4.83 26.40 -10.68
CA VAL A 41 -4.05 27.23 -9.76
C VAL A 41 -4.69 27.26 -8.36
N ALA A 42 -6.02 27.31 -8.27
CA ALA A 42 -6.70 27.27 -6.97
C ALA A 42 -6.51 25.92 -6.27
N LEU A 43 -6.53 24.79 -7.00
CA LEU A 43 -6.20 23.47 -6.46
C LEU A 43 -4.79 23.40 -5.90
N GLN A 44 -3.80 23.93 -6.62
CA GLN A 44 -2.41 24.00 -6.16
C GLN A 44 -2.21 24.83 -4.88
N ASN A 45 -3.19 25.67 -4.53
CA ASN A 45 -3.19 26.48 -3.31
C ASN A 45 -4.19 25.97 -2.26
N ASP A 46 -4.71 24.75 -2.41
CA ASP A 46 -5.72 24.14 -1.55
C ASP A 46 -7.01 24.98 -1.40
N ASP A 47 -7.28 25.91 -2.34
CA ASP A 47 -8.50 26.73 -2.36
C ASP A 47 -9.59 26.01 -3.15
N PHE A 48 -10.08 24.93 -2.56
CA PHE A 48 -11.07 24.02 -3.12
C PHE A 48 -12.38 24.72 -3.50
N LYS A 49 -12.79 25.69 -2.69
CA LYS A 49 -14.02 26.46 -2.93
C LYS A 49 -13.90 27.34 -4.17
N THR A 50 -12.73 27.92 -4.40
CA THR A 50 -12.47 28.71 -5.61
C THR A 50 -12.28 27.79 -6.81
N ALA A 51 -11.56 26.67 -6.65
CA ALA A 51 -11.37 25.67 -7.69
C ALA A 51 -12.71 25.18 -8.26
N LEU A 52 -13.63 24.71 -7.41
CA LEU A 52 -14.96 24.25 -7.84
C LEU A 52 -15.75 25.31 -8.59
N LYS A 53 -15.72 26.58 -8.14
CA LYS A 53 -16.41 27.67 -8.86
C LYS A 53 -15.85 27.89 -10.25
N HIS A 54 -14.52 27.79 -10.39
CA HIS A 54 -13.85 28.00 -11.65
C HIS A 54 -14.03 26.80 -12.59
N PHE A 55 -13.97 25.56 -12.10
CA PHE A 55 -14.33 24.38 -12.88
C PHE A 55 -15.79 24.41 -13.34
N GLN A 56 -16.73 24.78 -12.46
CA GLN A 56 -18.13 24.93 -12.84
C GLN A 56 -18.31 25.98 -13.93
N ALA A 57 -17.64 27.13 -13.82
CA ALA A 57 -17.72 28.18 -14.83
C ALA A 57 -17.12 27.76 -16.18
N ALA A 58 -16.05 26.95 -16.18
CA ALA A 58 -15.47 26.37 -17.39
C ALA A 58 -16.44 25.39 -18.06
N SER A 59 -17.03 24.47 -17.28
CA SER A 59 -18.04 23.51 -17.74
C SER A 59 -19.33 24.20 -18.22
N ASP A 60 -19.79 25.26 -17.56
CA ASP A 60 -20.97 26.01 -18.00
C ASP A 60 -20.75 26.72 -19.34
N ALA A 61 -19.51 27.18 -19.59
CA ALA A 61 -19.14 27.84 -20.84
C ALA A 61 -18.97 26.84 -22.00
N GLU A 62 -18.43 25.65 -21.73
CA GLU A 62 -18.21 24.57 -22.70
C GLU A 62 -18.78 23.24 -22.18
N ALA A 63 -20.10 23.11 -22.23
CA ALA A 63 -20.83 22.02 -21.58
C ALA A 63 -20.63 20.61 -22.17
N GLU A 64 -19.95 20.49 -23.31
CA GLU A 64 -19.61 19.21 -23.96
C GLU A 64 -18.10 18.93 -23.93
N ASN A 65 -17.30 19.77 -23.27
CA ASN A 65 -15.87 19.54 -23.12
C ASN A 65 -15.62 18.49 -22.02
N VAL A 66 -15.23 17.29 -22.45
CA VAL A 66 -15.01 16.13 -21.57
C VAL A 66 -13.88 16.37 -20.57
N GLU A 67 -12.82 17.08 -20.96
CA GLU A 67 -11.71 17.39 -20.05
C GLU A 67 -12.16 18.24 -18.87
N TYR A 68 -13.03 19.23 -19.12
CA TYR A 68 -13.58 20.08 -18.06
C TYR A 68 -14.57 19.33 -17.18
N LEU A 69 -15.34 18.41 -17.75
CA LEU A 69 -16.26 17.56 -16.99
C LEU A 69 -15.49 16.55 -16.13
N ASP A 70 -14.43 15.93 -16.66
CA ASP A 70 -13.56 15.01 -15.91
C ASP A 70 -12.93 15.74 -14.72
N ALA A 71 -12.36 16.93 -14.93
CA ALA A 71 -11.75 17.71 -13.86
C ALA A 71 -12.77 18.22 -12.84
N LEU A 72 -13.97 18.64 -13.26
CA LEU A 72 -15.05 19.05 -12.36
C LEU A 72 -15.55 17.86 -11.53
N GLY A 73 -15.74 16.70 -12.15
CA GLY A 73 -16.17 15.48 -11.50
C GLY A 73 -15.15 14.99 -10.47
N ALA A 74 -13.86 14.98 -10.84
CA ALA A 74 -12.75 14.69 -9.93
C ALA A 74 -12.77 15.67 -8.74
N ALA A 75 -12.82 16.99 -9.00
CA ALA A 75 -12.88 17.98 -7.95
C ALA A 75 -14.08 17.77 -7.00
N HIS A 76 -15.28 17.47 -7.53
CA HIS A 76 -16.43 17.15 -6.68
C HIS A 76 -16.18 15.91 -5.80
N ALA A 77 -15.53 14.87 -6.33
CA ALA A 77 -15.20 13.65 -5.60
C ALA A 77 -14.24 13.94 -4.43
N GLU A 78 -13.13 14.64 -4.69
CA GLU A 78 -12.12 15.00 -3.70
C GLU A 78 -12.69 15.89 -2.57
N PHE A 79 -13.72 16.69 -2.85
CA PHE A 79 -14.36 17.58 -1.87
C PHE A 79 -15.61 16.99 -1.21
N GLY A 80 -15.84 15.68 -1.37
CA GLY A 80 -16.93 14.96 -0.72
C GLY A 80 -18.32 15.28 -1.27
N GLN A 81 -18.42 15.88 -2.45
CA GLN A 81 -19.68 16.15 -3.18
C GLN A 81 -20.00 14.97 -4.09
N GLN A 82 -20.27 13.81 -3.47
CA GLN A 82 -20.38 12.53 -4.16
C GLN A 82 -21.49 12.50 -5.21
N GLU A 83 -22.70 13.00 -4.89
CA GLU A 83 -23.84 13.00 -5.81
C GLU A 83 -23.54 13.86 -7.06
N GLU A 84 -22.95 15.04 -6.87
CA GLU A 84 -22.55 15.93 -7.96
C GLU A 84 -21.42 15.32 -8.80
N ALA A 85 -20.43 14.69 -8.16
CA ALA A 85 -19.35 13.99 -8.84
C ALA A 85 -19.90 12.90 -9.76
N ILE A 86 -20.75 12.01 -9.25
CA ILE A 86 -21.36 10.93 -10.03
C ILE A 86 -22.12 11.50 -11.23
N ALA A 87 -22.95 12.53 -11.03
CA ALA A 87 -23.73 13.12 -12.12
C ALA A 87 -22.85 13.72 -13.23
N VAL A 88 -21.78 14.44 -12.87
CA VAL A 88 -20.86 15.05 -13.82
C VAL A 88 -20.04 13.98 -14.56
N LEU A 89 -19.52 12.98 -13.84
CA LEU A 89 -18.72 11.90 -14.42
C LEU A 89 -19.55 11.00 -15.35
N GLN A 90 -20.80 10.67 -14.99
CA GLN A 90 -21.71 9.94 -15.87
C GLN A 90 -21.99 10.71 -17.16
N ARG A 91 -22.10 12.04 -17.09
CA ARG A 91 -22.22 12.88 -18.29
C ARG A 91 -20.96 12.82 -19.16
N ALA A 92 -19.77 12.86 -18.55
CA ALA A 92 -18.51 12.72 -19.28
C ALA A 92 -18.43 11.35 -19.99
N VAL A 93 -18.85 10.27 -19.33
CA VAL A 93 -18.97 8.92 -19.92
C VAL A 93 -19.93 8.90 -21.11
N GLN A 94 -21.09 9.57 -21.02
CA GLN A 94 -22.06 9.64 -22.13
C GLN A 94 -21.50 10.36 -23.37
N LEU A 95 -20.67 11.39 -23.18
CA LEU A 95 -20.09 12.16 -24.26
C LEU A 95 -18.90 11.46 -24.92
N ALA A 96 -18.01 10.86 -24.12
CA ALA A 96 -16.84 10.14 -24.60
C ALA A 96 -16.60 8.85 -23.80
N PRO A 97 -17.28 7.75 -24.15
CA PRO A 97 -17.15 6.50 -23.43
C PRO A 97 -15.76 5.86 -23.59
N ASP A 98 -15.06 6.12 -24.69
CA ASP A 98 -13.78 5.47 -25.02
C ASP A 98 -12.53 6.32 -24.71
N THR A 99 -12.69 7.54 -24.20
CA THR A 99 -11.58 8.51 -24.04
C THR A 99 -11.42 8.94 -22.59
N GLY A 100 -10.24 8.73 -21.98
CA GLY A 100 -9.96 9.15 -20.60
C GLY A 100 -10.39 8.11 -19.57
N TYR A 101 -9.45 7.65 -18.74
CA TYR A 101 -9.69 6.61 -17.73
C TYR A 101 -10.12 7.19 -16.36
N THR A 102 -9.71 8.43 -16.04
CA THR A 102 -9.93 9.09 -14.74
C THR A 102 -11.39 9.06 -14.30
N LYS A 103 -12.33 9.39 -15.19
CA LYS A 103 -13.75 9.36 -14.85
C LYS A 103 -14.28 8.00 -14.39
N TYR A 104 -13.72 6.93 -14.94
CA TYR A 104 -14.09 5.57 -14.56
C TYR A 104 -13.44 5.15 -13.24
N MET A 105 -12.23 5.62 -12.95
CA MET A 105 -11.58 5.40 -11.65
C MET A 105 -12.42 6.01 -10.52
N TYR A 106 -12.80 7.28 -10.66
CA TYR A 106 -13.66 7.96 -9.68
C TYR A 106 -15.05 7.31 -9.58
N LEU A 107 -15.70 6.97 -10.70
CA LEU A 107 -16.99 6.27 -10.66
C LEU A 107 -16.88 4.91 -9.97
N GLY A 108 -15.76 4.19 -10.15
CA GLY A 108 -15.52 2.91 -9.46
C GLY A 108 -15.46 3.04 -7.94
N GLN A 109 -14.97 4.16 -7.42
CA GLN A 109 -14.92 4.44 -5.98
C GLN A 109 -16.21 5.04 -5.41
N LEU A 110 -16.99 5.74 -6.24
CA LEU A 110 -18.19 6.47 -5.81
C LEU A 110 -19.49 5.69 -5.97
N LEU A 111 -19.53 4.67 -6.83
CA LEU A 111 -20.69 3.81 -7.05
C LEU A 111 -20.63 2.58 -6.15
N ASP A 112 -21.75 1.85 -6.09
CA ASP A 112 -21.87 0.60 -5.36
C ASP A 112 -22.14 -0.59 -6.29
N GLY A 113 -21.77 -1.79 -5.83
CA GLY A 113 -22.17 -3.05 -6.44
C GLY A 113 -21.72 -3.22 -7.90
N GLU A 114 -22.59 -3.77 -8.74
CA GLU A 114 -22.25 -4.11 -10.13
C GLU A 114 -21.91 -2.87 -10.97
N GLU A 115 -22.47 -1.71 -10.65
CA GLU A 115 -22.19 -0.46 -11.37
C GLU A 115 -20.77 0.03 -11.10
N ALA A 116 -20.30 -0.07 -9.85
CA ALA A 116 -18.92 0.21 -9.47
C ALA A 116 -17.95 -0.71 -10.20
N LEU A 117 -18.24 -2.02 -10.16
CA LEU A 117 -17.41 -3.02 -10.82
C LEU A 117 -17.31 -2.77 -12.33
N HIS A 118 -18.44 -2.45 -12.97
CA HIS A 118 -18.46 -2.11 -14.39
C HIS A 118 -17.64 -0.85 -14.70
N ALA A 119 -17.73 0.19 -13.86
CA ALA A 119 -16.93 1.39 -14.02
C ALA A 119 -15.43 1.08 -13.92
N MET A 120 -15.01 0.31 -12.90
CA MET A 120 -13.61 -0.11 -12.74
C MET A 120 -13.09 -0.89 -13.95
N GLU A 121 -13.88 -1.83 -14.48
CA GLU A 121 -13.51 -2.57 -15.69
C GLU A 121 -13.30 -1.66 -16.91
N MET A 122 -14.18 -0.67 -17.09
CA MET A 122 -14.07 0.29 -18.17
C MET A 122 -12.85 1.19 -17.99
N GLY A 123 -12.56 1.59 -16.76
CA GLY A 123 -11.39 2.37 -16.42
C GLY A 123 -10.09 1.61 -16.66
N VAL A 124 -9.98 0.35 -16.23
CA VAL A 124 -8.83 -0.52 -16.53
C VAL A 124 -8.64 -0.70 -18.04
N LYS A 125 -9.72 -0.90 -18.80
CA LYS A 125 -9.65 -0.98 -20.28
C LYS A 125 -9.14 0.32 -20.90
N ALA A 126 -9.62 1.47 -20.42
CA ALA A 126 -9.18 2.77 -20.91
C ALA A 126 -7.71 3.05 -20.55
N LEU A 127 -7.31 2.74 -19.31
CA LEU A 127 -5.94 2.93 -18.82
C LEU A 127 -4.94 2.03 -19.55
N GLN A 128 -5.32 0.78 -19.83
CA GLN A 128 -4.51 -0.12 -20.67
C GLN A 128 -4.27 0.47 -22.07
N ARG A 129 -5.31 1.03 -22.71
CA ARG A 129 -5.15 1.68 -24.03
C ARG A 129 -4.20 2.87 -23.94
N SER A 130 -4.27 3.68 -22.89
CA SER A 130 -3.34 4.78 -22.66
C SER A 130 -1.90 4.29 -22.53
N CYS A 131 -1.68 3.22 -21.77
CA CYS A 131 -0.35 2.59 -21.63
C CYS A 131 0.18 2.09 -22.99
N ASP A 132 -0.67 1.45 -23.79
CA ASP A 132 -0.28 0.91 -25.09
C ASP A 132 0.07 2.04 -26.08
N GLN A 133 -0.71 3.12 -26.09
CA GLN A 133 -0.44 4.31 -26.91
C GLN A 133 0.88 5.00 -26.52
N GLN A 134 1.19 5.08 -25.22
CA GLN A 134 2.44 5.68 -24.76
C GLN A 134 3.66 4.86 -25.18
N LYS A 135 3.56 3.51 -25.11
CA LYS A 135 4.62 2.60 -25.58
C LYS A 135 4.90 2.76 -27.07
N GLU A 136 3.86 2.98 -27.88
CA GLU A 136 4.01 3.22 -29.31
C GLU A 136 4.63 4.59 -29.63
N ALA A 137 4.46 5.57 -28.75
CA ALA A 137 4.92 6.94 -28.96
C ALA A 137 6.41 7.17 -28.63
N ASP A 138 7.09 6.22 -27.96
CA ASP A 138 8.50 6.35 -27.49
C ASP A 138 8.75 7.64 -26.68
N VAL A 139 7.70 8.14 -26.02
CA VAL A 139 7.78 9.28 -25.12
C VAL A 139 7.86 8.70 -23.72
N GLY A 140 8.98 8.96 -23.02
CA GLY A 140 9.23 8.52 -21.64
C GLY A 140 8.14 8.96 -20.66
N GLU A 141 8.22 8.41 -19.43
CA GLU A 141 7.18 8.32 -18.37
C GLU A 141 6.27 7.07 -18.45
N ALA A 142 6.72 5.96 -19.05
CA ALA A 142 5.96 4.71 -19.10
C ALA A 142 5.72 4.07 -17.72
N GLY A 143 6.40 4.55 -16.66
CA GLY A 143 6.31 4.05 -15.29
C GLY A 143 5.00 4.44 -14.60
N GLU A 144 4.69 5.74 -14.55
CA GLU A 144 3.52 6.25 -13.79
C GLU A 144 2.19 5.64 -14.26
N LEU A 145 1.96 5.57 -15.58
CA LEU A 145 0.75 4.96 -16.12
C LEU A 145 0.69 3.44 -15.87
N GLN A 146 1.84 2.76 -15.80
CA GLN A 146 1.91 1.34 -15.46
C GLN A 146 1.68 1.08 -13.97
N GLU A 147 2.16 1.97 -13.09
CA GLU A 147 1.86 1.94 -11.66
C GLU A 147 0.38 2.17 -11.40
N GLN A 148 -0.22 3.18 -12.04
CA GLN A 148 -1.67 3.40 -11.98
C GLN A 148 -2.45 2.18 -12.52
N LEU A 149 -1.96 1.53 -13.58
CA LEU A 149 -2.58 0.32 -14.10
C LEU A 149 -2.45 -0.85 -13.12
N CYS A 150 -1.32 -0.99 -12.43
CA CYS A 150 -1.11 -1.99 -11.40
C CYS A 150 -2.13 -1.80 -10.28
N SER A 151 -2.20 -0.61 -9.70
CA SER A 151 -3.15 -0.29 -8.63
C SER A 151 -4.61 -0.50 -9.06
N ALA A 152 -5.00 -0.01 -10.25
CA ALA A 152 -6.36 -0.21 -10.76
C ALA A 152 -6.73 -1.68 -10.99
N LEU A 153 -5.77 -2.53 -11.37
CA LEU A 153 -5.99 -3.97 -11.50
C LEU A 153 -6.13 -4.66 -10.13
N CYS A 154 -5.35 -4.24 -9.13
CA CYS A 154 -5.47 -4.70 -7.74
C CYS A 154 -6.84 -4.35 -7.17
N CYS A 155 -7.25 -3.07 -7.23
CA CYS A 155 -8.56 -2.63 -6.74
C CYS A 155 -9.71 -3.36 -7.45
N LEU A 156 -9.60 -3.62 -8.76
CA LEU A 156 -10.61 -4.40 -9.49
C LEU A 156 -10.67 -5.86 -9.02
N ALA A 157 -9.53 -6.48 -8.69
CA ALA A 157 -9.49 -7.83 -8.16
C ALA A 157 -10.10 -7.90 -6.74
N GLU A 158 -9.76 -6.95 -5.87
CA GLU A 158 -10.32 -6.83 -4.52
C GLU A 158 -11.84 -6.59 -4.55
N ALA A 159 -12.30 -5.64 -5.37
CA ALA A 159 -13.74 -5.37 -5.51
C ALA A 159 -14.52 -6.61 -5.98
N ARG A 160 -13.94 -7.38 -6.91
CA ARG A 160 -14.53 -8.66 -7.34
C ARG A 160 -14.55 -9.70 -6.23
N LEU A 161 -13.47 -9.79 -5.46
CA LEU A 161 -13.38 -10.71 -4.33
C LEU A 161 -14.42 -10.36 -3.26
N GLY A 162 -14.51 -9.09 -2.84
CA GLY A 162 -15.46 -8.63 -1.82
C GLY A 162 -16.94 -8.74 -2.24
N MET A 163 -17.23 -8.77 -3.54
CA MET A 163 -18.58 -8.97 -4.07
C MET A 163 -18.93 -10.45 -4.35
N ALA A 164 -17.97 -11.36 -4.26
CA ALA A 164 -18.18 -12.76 -4.66
C ALA A 164 -19.06 -13.48 -3.62
N GLY A 165 -20.16 -14.09 -4.09
CA GLY A 165 -20.93 -15.03 -3.28
C GLY A 165 -20.21 -16.39 -3.11
N ASP A 166 -19.40 -16.75 -4.10
CA ASP A 166 -18.49 -17.89 -4.08
C ASP A 166 -17.14 -17.46 -4.71
N VAL A 167 -16.08 -17.45 -3.89
CA VAL A 167 -14.73 -17.05 -4.31
C VAL A 167 -14.21 -17.89 -5.48
N GLN A 168 -14.64 -19.15 -5.61
CA GLN A 168 -14.17 -20.03 -6.67
C GLN A 168 -14.63 -19.59 -8.06
N GLU A 169 -15.77 -18.90 -8.15
CA GLU A 169 -16.28 -18.39 -9.43
C GLU A 169 -15.47 -17.20 -9.96
N VAL A 170 -14.85 -16.42 -9.06
CA VAL A 170 -14.06 -15.23 -9.41
C VAL A 170 -12.56 -15.46 -9.42
N ALA A 171 -12.08 -16.53 -8.77
CA ALA A 171 -10.67 -16.81 -8.53
C ALA A 171 -9.78 -16.72 -9.78
N GLU A 172 -10.12 -17.44 -10.85
CA GLU A 172 -9.32 -17.45 -12.09
C GLU A 172 -9.25 -16.04 -12.71
N ALA A 173 -10.35 -15.29 -12.63
CA ALA A 173 -10.39 -13.94 -13.14
C ALA A 173 -9.56 -12.98 -12.28
N CYS A 174 -9.63 -13.08 -10.95
CA CYS A 174 -8.81 -12.28 -10.04
C CYS A 174 -7.32 -12.60 -10.20
N GLU A 175 -6.91 -13.87 -10.27
CA GLU A 175 -5.53 -14.26 -10.55
C GLU A 175 -5.03 -13.69 -11.88
N GLY A 176 -5.87 -13.71 -12.93
CA GLY A 176 -5.56 -13.10 -14.22
C GLY A 176 -5.34 -11.59 -14.14
N LEU A 177 -6.08 -10.88 -13.28
CA LEU A 177 -5.88 -9.45 -13.02
C LEU A 177 -4.57 -9.20 -12.26
N LEU A 178 -4.31 -9.95 -11.20
CA LEU A 178 -3.12 -9.81 -10.36
C LEU A 178 -1.83 -10.14 -11.12
N LEU A 179 -1.86 -11.17 -11.97
CA LEU A 179 -0.72 -11.48 -12.87
C LEU A 179 -0.44 -10.37 -13.87
N ARG A 180 -1.47 -9.63 -14.30
CA ARG A 180 -1.29 -8.45 -15.16
C ARG A 180 -0.77 -7.27 -14.36
N ALA A 181 -1.24 -7.08 -13.12
CA ALA A 181 -0.78 -6.03 -12.22
C ALA A 181 0.72 -6.17 -11.91
N ALA A 182 1.15 -7.36 -11.48
CA ALA A 182 2.56 -7.67 -11.21
C ALA A 182 3.48 -7.53 -12.43
N ARG A 183 2.94 -7.67 -13.66
CA ARG A 183 3.70 -7.40 -14.90
C ARG A 183 3.76 -5.92 -15.24
N ALA A 184 2.76 -5.14 -14.85
CA ALA A 184 2.74 -3.71 -15.06
C ALA A 184 3.71 -3.02 -14.10
N SER A 185 3.71 -3.41 -12.82
CA SER A 185 4.69 -2.94 -11.84
C SER A 185 5.29 -4.12 -11.06
N PRO A 186 6.48 -4.62 -11.45
CA PRO A 186 7.15 -5.72 -10.75
C PRO A 186 7.66 -5.37 -9.35
N SER A 187 7.83 -4.08 -9.03
CA SER A 187 8.23 -3.59 -7.71
C SER A 187 7.06 -3.35 -6.77
N SER A 188 5.81 -3.40 -7.26
CA SER A 188 4.63 -3.18 -6.43
C SER A 188 4.36 -4.38 -5.52
N PRO A 189 4.15 -4.16 -4.21
CA PRO A 189 3.75 -5.22 -3.28
C PRO A 189 2.28 -5.62 -3.41
N GLU A 190 1.43 -4.72 -3.89
CA GLU A 190 -0.03 -4.88 -3.88
C GLU A 190 -0.51 -6.18 -4.53
N PRO A 191 -0.04 -6.57 -5.74
CA PRO A 191 -0.59 -7.75 -6.41
C PRO A 191 -0.42 -9.04 -5.59
N MET A 192 0.69 -9.15 -4.86
CA MET A 192 1.00 -10.33 -4.06
C MET A 192 0.26 -10.34 -2.73
N GLN A 193 0.01 -9.17 -2.13
CA GLN A 193 -0.84 -9.07 -0.94
C GLN A 193 -2.30 -9.40 -1.27
N VAL A 194 -2.85 -8.88 -2.36
CA VAL A 194 -4.21 -9.23 -2.80
C VAL A 194 -4.31 -10.72 -3.18
N LEU A 195 -3.25 -11.29 -3.77
CA LEU A 195 -3.20 -12.73 -4.02
C LEU A 195 -3.22 -13.53 -2.71
N ALA A 196 -2.54 -13.06 -1.66
CA ALA A 196 -2.61 -13.67 -0.35
C ALA A 196 -4.04 -13.67 0.18
N SER A 197 -4.75 -12.53 0.15
CA SER A 197 -6.16 -12.44 0.56
C SER A 197 -7.05 -13.40 -0.24
N LEU A 198 -6.87 -13.49 -1.56
CA LEU A 198 -7.60 -14.47 -2.38
C LEU A 198 -7.35 -15.92 -1.92
N ARG A 199 -6.11 -16.26 -1.56
CA ARG A 199 -5.75 -17.61 -1.09
C ARG A 199 -6.31 -17.89 0.30
N VAL A 200 -6.40 -16.89 1.19
CA VAL A 200 -7.11 -17.00 2.48
C VAL A 200 -8.58 -17.39 2.25
N GLU A 201 -9.29 -16.64 1.41
CA GLU A 201 -10.71 -16.89 1.10
C GLU A 201 -10.94 -18.27 0.46
N GLN A 202 -9.96 -18.80 -0.27
CA GLN A 202 -10.01 -20.15 -0.84
C GLN A 202 -9.71 -21.27 0.18
N GLY A 203 -9.34 -20.94 1.41
CA GLY A 203 -8.89 -21.90 2.42
C GLY A 203 -7.52 -22.51 2.10
N ARG A 204 -6.61 -21.73 1.49
CA ARG A 204 -5.25 -22.14 1.08
C ARG A 204 -4.19 -21.31 1.83
N PRO A 205 -4.06 -21.46 3.16
CA PRO A 205 -3.23 -20.58 4.00
C PRO A 205 -1.73 -20.66 3.67
N GLU A 206 -1.19 -21.84 3.36
CA GLU A 206 0.24 -21.98 3.00
C GLU A 206 0.59 -21.18 1.74
N GLU A 207 -0.29 -21.16 0.75
CA GLU A 207 -0.10 -20.38 -0.49
C GLU A 207 -0.35 -18.89 -0.27
N ALA A 208 -1.25 -18.55 0.66
CA ALA A 208 -1.46 -17.18 1.09
C ALA A 208 -0.19 -16.62 1.74
N LEU A 209 0.37 -17.35 2.71
CA LEU A 209 1.60 -16.95 3.41
C LEU A 209 2.78 -16.82 2.44
N HIS A 210 2.91 -17.75 1.48
CA HIS A 210 3.93 -17.64 0.43
C HIS A 210 3.79 -16.35 -0.38
N SER A 211 2.56 -16.02 -0.81
CA SER A 211 2.27 -14.80 -1.58
C SER A 211 2.52 -13.55 -0.74
N LEU A 212 2.13 -13.55 0.53
CA LEU A 212 2.35 -12.43 1.44
C LEU A 212 3.85 -12.19 1.69
N ARG A 213 4.63 -13.26 1.89
CA ARG A 213 6.10 -13.15 1.95
C ARG A 213 6.65 -12.56 0.65
N GLN A 214 6.15 -12.95 -0.52
CA GLN A 214 6.57 -12.30 -1.78
C GLN A 214 6.26 -10.79 -1.82
N SER A 215 5.11 -10.36 -1.29
CA SER A 215 4.78 -8.93 -1.13
C SER A 215 5.81 -8.24 -0.24
N ILE A 216 6.01 -8.75 0.99
CA ILE A 216 6.94 -8.19 1.97
C ILE A 216 8.36 -8.07 1.43
N ALA A 217 8.83 -9.05 0.65
CA ALA A 217 10.18 -9.03 0.06
C ALA A 217 10.45 -7.80 -0.82
N THR A 218 9.42 -7.16 -1.36
CA THR A 218 9.57 -6.00 -2.26
C THR A 218 9.88 -4.70 -1.53
N TRP A 219 9.44 -4.55 -0.27
CA TRP A 219 9.62 -3.33 0.52
C TRP A 219 10.35 -3.54 1.84
N TRP A 220 10.47 -4.78 2.31
CA TRP A 220 11.24 -5.13 3.49
C TRP A 220 12.00 -6.46 3.30
N PRO A 221 13.11 -6.44 2.54
CA PRO A 221 13.91 -7.64 2.31
C PRO A 221 14.54 -8.24 3.58
N SER A 222 14.92 -7.42 4.56
CA SER A 222 15.57 -7.85 5.82
C SER A 222 14.65 -8.63 6.77
N LEU A 223 13.33 -8.47 6.69
CA LEU A 223 12.38 -9.21 7.52
C LEU A 223 12.46 -10.72 7.23
N GLN A 224 12.87 -11.07 6.00
CA GLN A 224 12.95 -12.47 5.56
C GLN A 224 14.26 -13.15 5.91
N SER A 225 15.36 -12.41 6.04
CA SER A 225 16.61 -12.99 6.54
C SER A 225 16.43 -13.46 7.98
N ASP A 226 15.72 -12.68 8.78
CA ASP A 226 15.54 -12.95 10.21
C ASP A 226 14.55 -14.12 10.43
N ALA A 227 13.51 -14.21 9.60
CA ALA A 227 12.59 -15.35 9.61
C ALA A 227 13.26 -16.68 9.20
N GLN A 228 14.16 -16.66 8.21
CA GLN A 228 14.89 -17.88 7.79
C GLN A 228 15.90 -18.33 8.85
N GLU A 229 16.57 -17.41 9.56
CA GLU A 229 17.45 -17.77 10.67
C GLU A 229 16.67 -18.38 11.84
N GLY A 230 15.47 -17.87 12.13
CA GLY A 230 14.54 -18.42 13.12
C GLY A 230 14.06 -19.85 12.77
N ASP A 231 13.66 -20.08 11.51
CA ASP A 231 13.24 -21.39 11.01
C ASP A 231 14.38 -22.44 11.13
N VAL A 232 15.62 -22.04 10.79
CA VAL A 232 16.78 -22.94 10.87
C VAL A 232 17.09 -23.25 12.34
N ALA A 233 17.05 -22.25 13.22
CA ALA A 233 17.27 -22.43 14.65
C ALA A 233 16.18 -23.31 15.31
N ALA A 234 14.92 -23.17 14.90
CA ALA A 234 13.80 -24.00 15.36
C ALA A 234 13.95 -25.46 14.88
N MET A 235 14.30 -25.67 13.60
CA MET A 235 14.59 -27.00 13.06
C MET A 235 15.80 -27.67 13.76
N GLU A 236 16.85 -26.91 14.08
CA GLU A 236 18.00 -27.40 14.84
C GLU A 236 17.64 -27.73 16.29
N ALA A 237 16.77 -26.94 16.93
CA ALA A 237 16.28 -27.19 18.27
C ALA A 237 15.40 -28.45 18.35
N GLU A 238 14.53 -28.68 17.37
CA GLU A 238 13.75 -29.92 17.26
C GLU A 238 14.63 -31.15 16.98
N ALA A 239 15.62 -31.02 16.09
CA ALA A 239 16.58 -32.08 15.80
C ALA A 239 17.45 -32.43 17.03
N ALA A 240 17.80 -31.43 17.85
CA ALA A 240 18.51 -31.62 19.10
C ALA A 240 17.65 -32.32 20.17
N GLN A 241 16.36 -32.01 20.24
CA GLN A 241 15.41 -32.70 21.13
C GLN A 241 15.15 -34.16 20.70
N ALA A 242 15.10 -34.43 19.39
CA ALA A 242 14.98 -35.79 18.84
C ALA A 242 16.24 -36.66 19.05
N SER A 243 17.39 -36.04 19.34
CA SER A 243 18.68 -36.71 19.51
C SER A 243 19.08 -36.96 20.98
N ALA A 244 18.21 -36.65 21.94
CA ALA A 244 18.48 -36.90 23.36
C ALA A 244 18.57 -38.41 23.66
N PRO A 245 19.63 -38.92 24.32
CA PRO A 245 19.79 -40.36 24.56
C PRO A 245 18.78 -40.86 25.60
N GLY A 246 17.82 -41.66 25.14
CA GLY A 246 16.97 -42.49 25.99
C GLY A 246 17.79 -43.59 26.70
N THR A 247 17.58 -43.70 28.00
CA THR A 247 18.22 -44.65 28.91
C THR A 247 17.94 -46.12 28.57
N ASP A 248 19.03 -46.83 28.28
CA ASP A 248 19.37 -48.21 28.65
C ASP A 248 18.25 -49.28 28.67
N ARG A 249 18.16 -50.09 27.59
CA ARG A 249 17.76 -51.50 27.66
C ARG A 249 18.64 -52.36 26.74
N GLN A 250 19.26 -53.37 27.35
CA GLN A 250 20.16 -54.36 26.74
C GLN A 250 19.51 -55.25 25.66
N PRO A 251 20.33 -55.88 24.78
CA PRO A 251 19.86 -56.54 23.56
C PRO A 251 19.63 -58.05 23.73
N GLU A 252 18.60 -58.60 23.08
CA GLU A 252 18.49 -60.03 22.80
C GLU A 252 18.79 -60.32 21.32
N GLN A 253 19.72 -61.25 21.11
CA GLN A 253 20.10 -61.80 19.81
C GLN A 253 19.12 -62.87 19.35
N THR A 254 18.62 -62.76 18.12
CA THR A 254 18.43 -63.83 17.09
C THR A 254 18.18 -63.07 15.77
N GLY A 255 18.53 -63.47 14.54
CA GLY A 255 19.13 -64.65 13.94
C GLY A 255 18.89 -64.53 12.41
N ALA A 256 19.99 -64.48 11.64
CA ALA A 256 20.15 -64.91 10.24
C ALA A 256 19.48 -64.18 9.03
N ALA A 257 20.36 -63.86 8.06
CA ALA A 257 20.25 -63.93 6.58
C ALA A 257 19.33 -62.91 5.87
N SER A 258 19.63 -62.33 4.69
CA SER A 258 20.67 -62.51 3.67
C SER A 258 20.58 -61.41 2.59
N THR A 259 21.71 -61.06 1.94
CA THR A 259 21.88 -60.49 0.56
C THR A 259 21.23 -59.12 0.23
N SER A 260 21.82 -58.14 -0.47
CA SER A 260 22.88 -58.12 -1.49
C SER A 260 23.56 -56.75 -1.64
N ARG A 261 24.88 -56.80 -1.75
CA ARG A 261 25.92 -55.96 -2.39
C ARG A 261 25.51 -54.92 -3.47
N ALA A 262 26.02 -53.68 -3.34
CA ALA A 262 26.75 -52.86 -4.36
C ALA A 262 27.32 -51.58 -3.67
N SER A 263 28.61 -51.53 -3.31
CA SER A 263 29.71 -50.80 -4.03
C SER A 263 29.40 -49.31 -4.27
N ALA A 264 29.80 -48.35 -3.43
CA ALA A 264 31.14 -47.82 -3.11
C ALA A 264 31.72 -46.86 -4.17
N GLU A 265 31.77 -45.56 -3.86
CA GLU A 265 32.94 -44.72 -4.18
C GLU A 265 33.01 -43.49 -3.24
N LYS A 266 34.13 -43.38 -2.53
CA LYS A 266 34.52 -42.27 -1.63
C LYS A 266 35.58 -41.44 -2.36
N LEU A 267 35.38 -40.13 -2.45
CA LEU A 267 36.42 -39.16 -2.83
C LEU A 267 37.10 -38.61 -1.56
N PRO A 268 38.44 -38.44 -1.52
CA PRO A 268 39.14 -37.96 -0.35
C PRO A 268 39.31 -36.43 -0.35
N LEU A 269 39.13 -35.86 0.84
CA LEU A 269 39.53 -34.50 1.23
C LEU A 269 41.06 -34.36 1.14
N GLN A 270 41.53 -33.27 0.53
CA GLN A 270 42.93 -32.85 0.56
C GLN A 270 43.06 -31.51 1.29
N GLU A 271 43.99 -31.50 2.23
CA GLU A 271 44.36 -30.41 3.14
C GLU A 271 45.04 -29.24 2.41
N ALA A 272 44.81 -28.03 2.93
CA ALA A 272 45.45 -26.78 2.52
C ALA A 272 46.90 -26.68 3.05
N PRO A 273 47.84 -26.04 2.32
CA PRO A 273 49.13 -25.68 2.89
C PRO A 273 49.28 -24.18 3.17
N ALA A 274 49.99 -23.96 4.27
CA ALA A 274 50.47 -22.74 4.91
C ALA A 274 51.11 -21.64 4.02
N GLU A 275 51.02 -20.41 4.54
CA GLU A 275 51.73 -19.20 4.14
C GLU A 275 53.27 -19.30 4.20
N PRO A 276 53.99 -18.37 3.54
CA PRO A 276 55.29 -17.93 4.04
C PRO A 276 55.40 -16.41 4.20
N GLU A 277 55.99 -16.02 5.33
CA GLU A 277 56.45 -14.69 5.69
C GLU A 277 57.70 -14.25 4.88
N HIS A 278 57.76 -12.96 4.51
CA HIS A 278 58.78 -11.96 4.89
C HIS A 278 59.15 -10.92 3.80
N SER A 279 58.88 -9.65 4.15
CA SER A 279 59.81 -8.48 4.15
C SER A 279 60.37 -7.91 2.83
N ALA A 280 59.96 -6.67 2.51
CA ALA A 280 60.79 -5.44 2.42
C ALA A 280 59.89 -4.23 2.05
N LYS A 281 59.61 -3.29 2.98
CA LYS A 281 60.22 -1.95 3.15
C LYS A 281 60.11 -1.01 1.95
N GLU A 282 59.31 0.05 2.12
CA GLU A 282 59.52 1.46 1.73
C GLU A 282 58.35 2.27 2.34
N ASP A 283 58.48 2.85 3.53
CA ASP A 283 58.97 4.21 3.84
C ASP A 283 58.29 5.34 3.04
N LEU A 284 57.11 5.78 3.48
CA LEU A 284 56.64 7.16 3.33
C LEU A 284 55.80 7.55 4.56
N GLY A 285 56.40 8.37 5.43
CA GLY A 285 55.74 8.92 6.60
C GLY A 285 54.88 10.13 6.27
N TRP A 286 53.74 10.23 6.94
CA TRP A 286 53.29 11.50 7.50
C TRP A 286 52.38 11.23 8.71
N ASP A 287 52.87 11.63 9.88
CA ASP A 287 52.07 11.76 11.10
C ASP A 287 51.04 12.89 10.91
N VAL A 288 49.76 12.57 10.95
CA VAL A 288 48.68 13.52 11.29
C VAL A 288 47.72 12.79 12.23
N GLU A 289 47.72 13.21 13.48
CA GLU A 289 46.66 12.93 14.45
C GLU A 289 45.40 13.66 13.95
N ASP A 290 44.50 12.95 13.25
CA ASP A 290 43.19 13.49 12.90
C ASP A 290 42.09 12.71 13.63
N GLU A 291 41.25 13.51 14.26
CA GLU A 291 40.07 13.17 15.04
C GLU A 291 39.16 12.21 14.27
N TRP A 292 38.63 11.21 14.98
CA TRP A 292 37.57 10.36 14.47
C TRP A 292 36.29 11.21 14.39
N GLU A 293 36.11 11.97 13.31
CA GLU A 293 34.79 12.36 12.84
C GLU A 293 34.08 11.06 12.47
N THR A 294 33.14 10.64 13.33
CA THR A 294 32.13 9.66 12.98
C THR A 294 31.38 10.21 11.79
N ASP A 295 31.57 9.55 10.65
CA ASP A 295 30.76 9.69 9.46
C ASP A 295 29.35 9.19 9.80
N ASP A 296 28.56 10.04 10.47
CA ASP A 296 27.11 9.93 10.60
C ASP A 296 26.47 10.30 9.24
N SER A 297 26.88 9.61 8.18
CA SER A 297 25.98 9.38 7.05
C SER A 297 25.08 8.21 7.44
N GLU A 298 24.13 8.49 8.34
CA GLU A 298 22.92 7.70 8.40
C GLU A 298 22.39 7.65 6.96
N ASP A 299 22.37 6.44 6.40
CA ASP A 299 21.73 6.15 5.14
C ASP A 299 20.34 6.78 5.19
N GLU A 300 20.15 7.90 4.48
CA GLU A 300 18.82 8.36 4.06
C GLU A 300 18.29 7.24 3.17
N GLN A 301 17.72 6.18 3.78
CA GLN A 301 16.90 5.21 3.09
C GLN A 301 15.77 6.01 2.47
N ASP A 302 15.70 6.01 1.15
CA ASP A 302 14.66 6.68 0.37
C ASP A 302 13.29 6.37 0.99
N ASP A 303 12.67 7.41 1.58
CA ASP A 303 11.33 7.45 2.18
C ASP A 303 10.24 6.93 1.19
N ASP A 304 10.52 6.96 -0.11
CA ASP A 304 9.64 6.52 -1.20
C ASP A 304 9.52 4.98 -1.36
N SER A 305 10.26 4.16 -0.61
CA SER A 305 10.22 2.69 -0.77
C SER A 305 9.17 1.98 0.07
N MET A 306 8.64 2.64 1.10
CA MET A 306 7.75 2.02 2.08
C MET A 306 6.28 2.14 1.66
N PRO A 307 5.49 1.04 1.71
CA PRO A 307 4.06 1.11 1.46
C PRO A 307 3.33 1.97 2.49
N SER A 308 2.10 2.37 2.16
CA SER A 308 1.29 3.18 3.07
C SER A 308 1.11 2.54 4.45
N TYR A 309 0.87 3.36 5.47
CA TYR A 309 0.58 2.89 6.82
C TYR A 309 -0.57 1.86 6.83
N GLU A 310 -1.66 2.17 6.14
CA GLU A 310 -2.83 1.29 6.01
C GLU A 310 -2.47 -0.04 5.32
N PHE A 311 -1.66 -0.01 4.26
CA PHE A 311 -1.21 -1.22 3.57
C PHE A 311 -0.47 -2.17 4.52
N ARG A 312 0.42 -1.64 5.35
CA ARG A 312 1.20 -2.41 6.33
C ARG A 312 0.36 -2.91 7.50
N VAL A 313 -0.68 -2.18 7.91
CA VAL A 313 -1.68 -2.69 8.88
C VAL A 313 -2.38 -3.92 8.31
N GLU A 314 -2.81 -3.88 7.05
CA GLU A 314 -3.42 -5.05 6.39
C GLU A 314 -2.43 -6.21 6.20
N THR A 315 -1.16 -5.92 5.92
CA THR A 315 -0.09 -6.94 5.95
C THR A 315 -0.02 -7.63 7.32
N ALA A 316 -0.02 -6.86 8.40
CA ALA A 316 0.08 -7.40 9.76
C ALA A 316 -1.13 -8.28 10.11
N LYS A 317 -2.36 -7.88 9.73
CA LYS A 317 -3.57 -8.70 9.91
C LYS A 317 -3.46 -10.04 9.22
N LEU A 318 -3.00 -10.05 7.96
CA LEU A 318 -2.78 -11.29 7.22
C LEU A 318 -1.68 -12.14 7.84
N LEU A 319 -0.59 -11.54 8.35
CA LEU A 319 0.46 -12.28 9.04
C LEU A 319 -0.07 -12.95 10.32
N ILE A 320 -0.90 -12.25 11.12
CA ILE A 320 -1.50 -12.84 12.33
C ILE A 320 -2.38 -14.06 11.99
N GLU A 321 -3.09 -14.01 10.87
CA GLU A 321 -3.95 -15.11 10.44
C GLU A 321 -3.15 -16.30 9.88
N LEU A 322 -2.00 -16.04 9.24
CA LEU A 322 -1.30 -17.01 8.40
C LEU A 322 0.00 -17.57 8.98
N ASP A 323 0.72 -16.78 9.79
CA ASP A 323 2.05 -17.09 10.28
C ASP A 323 1.95 -17.66 11.71
N GLU A 324 2.34 -18.92 11.92
CA GLU A 324 2.13 -19.61 13.19
C GLU A 324 2.96 -18.97 14.33
N ASP A 325 4.17 -18.52 14.04
CA ASP A 325 5.11 -17.90 14.97
C ASP A 325 4.83 -16.41 15.24
N ASN A 326 4.02 -15.76 14.40
CA ASN A 326 3.62 -14.35 14.52
C ASN A 326 4.79 -13.36 14.62
N HIS A 327 6.03 -13.79 14.41
CA HIS A 327 7.22 -12.99 14.62
C HIS A 327 7.28 -11.84 13.62
N ALA A 328 7.01 -12.14 12.34
CA ALA A 328 6.94 -11.12 11.30
C ALA A 328 5.81 -10.10 11.56
N ALA A 329 4.66 -10.55 12.08
CA ALA A 329 3.57 -9.66 12.44
C ALA A 329 3.99 -8.68 13.54
N VAL A 330 4.64 -9.16 14.60
CA VAL A 330 5.15 -8.32 15.69
C VAL A 330 6.10 -7.25 15.16
N GLN A 331 7.08 -7.62 14.33
CA GLN A 331 8.04 -6.65 13.77
C GLN A 331 7.34 -5.57 12.93
N VAL A 332 6.36 -5.95 12.09
CA VAL A 332 5.59 -4.98 11.30
C VAL A 332 4.78 -4.04 12.20
N LEU A 333 4.20 -4.55 13.28
CA LEU A 333 3.38 -3.77 14.21
C LEU A 333 4.23 -2.83 15.09
N GLU A 334 5.40 -3.25 15.53
CA GLU A 334 6.34 -2.41 16.28
C GLU A 334 6.83 -1.23 15.44
N MET A 335 7.10 -1.46 14.16
CA MET A 335 7.42 -0.42 13.18
C MET A 335 6.26 0.58 13.02
N LEU A 336 5.03 0.09 12.85
CA LEU A 336 3.84 0.96 12.76
C LEU A 336 3.64 1.80 14.02
N ILE A 337 3.93 1.26 15.21
CA ILE A 337 3.89 2.00 16.48
C ILE A 337 5.00 3.04 16.56
N ALA A 338 6.19 2.74 16.04
CA ALA A 338 7.29 3.69 15.99
C ALA A 338 6.95 4.91 15.11
N GLU A 339 6.13 4.72 14.07
CA GLU A 339 5.62 5.79 13.21
C GLU A 339 4.44 6.56 13.82
N ASP A 340 3.43 5.84 14.34
CA ASP A 340 2.28 6.44 15.02
C ASP A 340 1.81 5.55 16.18
N ASP A 341 2.17 5.96 17.40
CA ASP A 341 1.79 5.28 18.64
C ASP A 341 0.36 5.60 19.11
N THR A 342 -0.39 6.40 18.35
CA THR A 342 -1.71 6.90 18.77
C THR A 342 -2.88 6.09 18.22
N VAL A 343 -2.62 5.08 17.37
CA VAL A 343 -3.61 4.21 16.72
C VAL A 343 -3.92 3.00 17.62
N PRO A 344 -5.12 2.92 18.23
CA PRO A 344 -5.44 1.84 19.16
C PRO A 344 -5.48 0.45 18.50
N GLU A 345 -5.86 0.37 17.23
CA GLU A 345 -5.95 -0.89 16.47
C GLU A 345 -4.59 -1.57 16.37
N VAL A 346 -3.52 -0.82 16.09
CA VAL A 346 -2.17 -1.39 15.96
C VAL A 346 -1.68 -1.98 17.29
N TRP A 347 -1.95 -1.30 18.41
CA TRP A 347 -1.66 -1.84 19.75
C TRP A 347 -2.46 -3.11 20.07
N TYR A 348 -3.73 -3.16 19.65
CA TYR A 348 -4.56 -4.34 19.83
C TYR A 348 -4.05 -5.53 19.01
N LEU A 349 -3.71 -5.31 17.73
CA LEU A 349 -3.10 -6.31 16.85
C LEU A 349 -1.75 -6.79 17.40
N LEU A 350 -0.92 -5.90 17.95
CA LEU A 350 0.34 -6.29 18.57
C LEU A 350 0.10 -7.19 19.79
N GLY A 351 -0.90 -6.86 20.61
CA GLY A 351 -1.30 -7.71 21.73
C GLY A 351 -1.74 -9.12 21.30
N LEU A 352 -2.47 -9.24 20.19
CA LEU A 352 -2.85 -10.53 19.60
C LEU A 352 -1.63 -11.31 19.12
N ALA A 353 -0.75 -10.67 18.34
CA ALA A 353 0.45 -11.30 17.80
C ALA A 353 1.39 -11.81 18.92
N LEU A 354 1.64 -10.99 19.94
CA LEU A 354 2.46 -11.37 21.11
C LEU A 354 1.80 -12.46 21.96
N HIS A 355 0.47 -12.43 22.11
CA HIS A 355 -0.27 -13.49 22.82
C HIS A 355 -0.12 -14.83 22.11
N ALA A 356 -0.22 -14.84 20.78
CA ALA A 356 -0.01 -16.01 19.95
C ALA A 356 1.45 -16.51 20.00
N GLY A 357 2.43 -15.59 19.98
CA GLY A 357 3.87 -15.88 20.11
C GLY A 357 4.29 -16.36 21.52
N GLY A 358 3.46 -16.12 22.54
CA GLY A 358 3.71 -16.56 23.92
C GLY A 358 4.40 -15.52 24.83
N ASP A 359 4.60 -14.30 24.34
CA ASP A 359 5.17 -13.17 25.08
C ASP A 359 4.08 -12.44 25.87
N PHE A 360 3.56 -13.10 26.91
CA PHE A 360 2.35 -12.66 27.62
C PHE A 360 2.48 -11.34 28.38
N ASP A 361 3.68 -10.99 28.86
CA ASP A 361 3.89 -9.75 29.64
C ASP A 361 3.84 -8.52 28.71
N GLU A 362 4.49 -8.64 27.56
CA GLU A 362 4.45 -7.66 26.47
C GLU A 362 3.05 -7.57 25.86
N ALA A 363 2.37 -8.71 25.64
CA ALA A 363 0.99 -8.75 25.15
C ALA A 363 0.01 -8.00 26.07
N LEU A 364 0.14 -8.17 27.40
CA LEU A 364 -0.66 -7.42 28.37
C LEU A 364 -0.36 -5.93 28.35
N THR A 365 0.90 -5.55 28.13
CA THR A 365 1.32 -4.16 28.01
C THR A 365 0.70 -3.51 26.77
N ALA A 366 0.77 -4.17 25.62
CA ALA A 366 0.16 -3.70 24.38
C ALA A 366 -1.36 -3.55 24.51
N ALA A 367 -2.04 -4.57 25.07
CA ALA A 367 -3.48 -4.52 25.29
C ALA A 367 -3.91 -3.40 26.26
N ALA A 368 -3.12 -3.13 27.30
CA ALA A 368 -3.38 -2.02 28.23
C ALA A 368 -3.22 -0.65 27.55
N GLU A 369 -2.27 -0.52 26.62
CA GLU A 369 -2.07 0.72 25.86
C GLU A 369 -3.21 0.95 24.85
N ALA A 370 -3.66 -0.11 24.16
CA ALA A 370 -4.87 -0.06 23.32
C ALA A 370 -6.08 0.43 24.13
N GLU A 371 -6.33 -0.16 25.31
CA GLU A 371 -7.43 0.23 26.20
C GLU A 371 -7.35 1.71 26.61
N ARG A 372 -6.13 2.17 26.93
CA ARG A 372 -5.86 3.56 27.33
C ARG A 372 -6.21 4.54 26.21
N LEU A 373 -5.81 4.23 24.97
CA LEU A 373 -6.05 5.07 23.80
C LEU A 373 -7.54 5.14 23.45
N VAL A 374 -8.23 3.99 23.40
CA VAL A 374 -9.69 3.93 23.16
C VAL A 374 -10.44 4.68 24.26
N SER A 375 -10.08 4.46 25.53
CA SER A 375 -10.73 5.13 26.67
C SER A 375 -10.61 6.65 26.63
N ARG A 376 -9.48 7.17 26.12
CA ARG A 376 -9.24 8.62 26.00
C ARG A 376 -10.15 9.27 24.96
N ARG A 377 -10.47 8.56 23.87
CA ARG A 377 -11.29 9.06 22.75
C ARG A 377 -12.70 8.44 22.70
N ARG A 378 -13.14 7.81 23.80
CA ARG A 378 -14.43 7.07 23.87
C ARG A 378 -15.65 7.87 23.42
N HIS A 379 -15.64 9.20 23.56
CA HIS A 379 -16.77 10.05 23.16
C HIS A 379 -16.75 10.45 21.68
N GLU A 380 -15.63 10.23 21.00
CA GLU A 380 -15.41 10.59 19.59
C GLU A 380 -15.73 9.41 18.67
N ASP A 381 -15.64 8.18 19.18
CA ASP A 381 -15.86 6.95 18.42
C ASP A 381 -17.10 6.17 18.93
N PRO A 382 -18.16 6.05 18.11
CA PRO A 382 -19.33 5.22 18.41
C PRO A 382 -19.03 3.73 18.63
N GLY A 383 -17.95 3.21 18.02
CA GLY A 383 -17.50 1.82 18.10
C GLY A 383 -16.65 1.49 19.33
N ALA A 384 -16.18 2.51 20.06
CA ALA A 384 -15.26 2.34 21.19
C ALA A 384 -15.75 1.36 22.28
N GLY A 385 -17.06 1.17 22.43
CA GLY A 385 -17.61 0.21 23.37
C GLY A 385 -17.35 -1.25 22.99
N GLU A 386 -17.40 -1.57 21.71
CA GLU A 386 -17.13 -2.92 21.17
C GLU A 386 -15.63 -3.21 21.23
N THR A 387 -14.80 -2.28 20.76
CA THR A 387 -13.35 -2.40 20.83
C THR A 387 -12.83 -2.61 22.25
N LEU A 388 -13.42 -1.93 23.25
CA LEU A 388 -13.04 -2.13 24.65
C LEU A 388 -13.38 -3.55 25.15
N LEU A 389 -14.48 -4.13 24.68
CA LEU A 389 -14.83 -5.51 25.03
C LEU A 389 -13.84 -6.50 24.41
N ASP A 390 -13.46 -6.30 23.14
CA ASP A 390 -12.47 -7.15 22.47
C ASP A 390 -11.10 -7.10 23.18
N ILE A 391 -10.71 -5.90 23.66
CA ILE A 391 -9.47 -5.73 24.45
C ILE A 391 -9.60 -6.40 25.83
N GLU A 392 -10.74 -6.30 26.50
CA GLU A 392 -11.00 -6.98 27.77
C GLU A 392 -10.91 -8.51 27.62
N ASP A 393 -11.50 -9.06 26.55
CA ASP A 393 -11.47 -10.48 26.23
C ASP A 393 -10.04 -10.96 25.93
N LEU A 394 -9.26 -10.19 25.16
CA LEU A 394 -7.85 -10.46 24.93
C LEU A 394 -7.06 -10.53 26.24
N LYS A 395 -7.22 -9.53 27.12
CA LYS A 395 -6.52 -9.50 28.42
C LYS A 395 -6.90 -10.69 29.29
N ALA A 396 -8.16 -11.12 29.26
CA ALA A 396 -8.61 -12.31 29.97
C ALA A 396 -7.96 -13.59 29.41
N ALA A 397 -7.90 -13.73 28.08
CA ALA A 397 -7.26 -14.86 27.41
C ALA A 397 -5.75 -14.96 27.72
N ILE A 398 -5.05 -13.82 27.75
CA ILE A 398 -3.64 -13.76 28.13
C ILE A 398 -3.45 -14.22 29.59
N GLN A 399 -4.29 -13.72 30.51
CA GLN A 399 -4.21 -14.10 31.93
C GLN A 399 -4.46 -15.60 32.14
N GLU A 400 -5.43 -16.18 31.44
CA GLU A 400 -5.69 -17.62 31.47
C GLU A 400 -4.47 -18.42 31.00
N SER A 401 -3.85 -18.00 29.90
CA SER A 401 -2.64 -18.62 29.33
C SER A 401 -1.48 -18.61 30.34
N VAL A 402 -1.26 -17.48 31.01
CA VAL A 402 -0.23 -17.33 32.06
C VAL A 402 -0.50 -18.28 33.24
N VAL A 403 -1.75 -18.43 33.67
CA VAL A 403 -2.12 -19.34 34.76
C VAL A 403 -1.87 -20.79 34.36
N ASN A 404 -2.24 -21.18 33.13
CA ASN A 404 -2.06 -22.53 32.62
C ASN A 404 -0.59 -22.94 32.57
N ILE A 405 0.31 -22.03 32.17
CA ILE A 405 1.75 -22.29 32.16
C ILE A 405 2.28 -22.51 33.58
N LYS A 406 1.88 -21.66 34.54
CA LYS A 406 2.28 -21.77 35.95
C LYS A 406 1.78 -23.06 36.59
N MET A 407 0.55 -23.50 36.28
CA MET A 407 0.02 -24.77 36.77
C MET A 407 0.70 -25.98 36.11
N GLY A 408 1.00 -25.90 34.81
CA GLY A 408 1.68 -26.96 34.06
C GLY A 408 3.13 -27.20 34.53
N THR A 409 3.85 -26.15 34.93
CA THR A 409 5.18 -26.27 35.56
C THR A 409 5.10 -26.83 36.98
N ALA A 410 4.05 -26.50 37.75
CA ALA A 410 3.86 -27.02 39.10
C ALA A 410 3.51 -28.52 39.17
N ILE A 411 2.99 -29.11 38.09
CA ILE A 411 2.66 -30.55 38.02
C ILE A 411 3.86 -31.40 37.56
N LYS A 412 4.85 -30.80 36.88
CA LYS A 412 6.05 -31.47 36.36
C LYS A 412 7.23 -31.50 37.34
N ASN A 413 7.18 -30.72 38.41
CA ASN A 413 8.13 -30.72 39.53
C ASN A 413 7.56 -31.50 40.73
#